data_AF-A0A961R4N1-F1
#
_entry.id   AF-A0A961R4N1-F1
#
_cell.length_a   1.000
_cell.length_b   1.000
_cell.length_c   1.000
_cell.angle_alpha   90.00
_cell.angle_beta   90.00
_cell.angle_gamma   90.00
#
_symmetry.space_group_name_H-M   'P 1'
#
loop_
_entity.id
_entity.type
_entity.pdbx_description
1 polymer ?
#
loop_
_entity_poly.entity_id
_entity_poly.type
_entity_poly.pdbx_seq_one_letter_code
_entity_poly.pdbx_strand_id
1 'polypeptide(L)'
;GVSSLDLGGAWFVAGSLFREIAALRKLELKPWDYWGLSEKLSRVSTEWSQQAWIALDQLASCLRSADVDREGEPETVSGWSLPKQVISFPQSEPVTIVLRNS
;
A
#
# COMPACT_ATOMS: atom_id res chain seq x y z
N GLY A 1 10.30 -4.83 10.22
CA GLY A 1 11.14 -3.67 9.88
C GLY A 1 12.61 -4.04 9.94
N VAL A 2 13.49 -3.08 10.20
CA VAL A 2 14.94 -3.29 10.37
C VAL A 2 15.31 -2.81 11.76
N SER A 3 15.44 -3.73 12.70
CA SER A 3 15.64 -3.43 14.12
C SER A 3 16.98 -2.73 14.40
N SER A 4 18.03 -3.04 13.64
CA SER A 4 19.33 -2.36 13.74
C SER A 4 19.28 -0.87 13.35
N LEU A 5 18.20 -0.44 12.68
CA LEU A 5 17.95 0.94 12.26
C LEU A 5 16.71 1.54 12.96
N ASP A 6 16.18 0.87 13.99
CA ASP A 6 14.96 1.24 14.72
C ASP A 6 13.72 1.43 13.82
N LEU A 7 13.68 0.72 12.69
CA LEU A 7 12.54 0.77 11.77
C LEU A 7 11.50 -0.28 12.16
N GLY A 8 10.34 0.14 12.66
CA GLY A 8 9.22 -0.76 12.98
C GLY A 8 8.68 -1.50 11.75
N GLY A 9 8.70 -0.86 10.58
CA GLY A 9 8.38 -1.47 9.29
C GLY A 9 6.90 -1.73 9.04
N ALA A 10 6.02 -1.28 9.92
CA ALA A 10 4.59 -1.42 9.73
C ALA A 10 4.11 -0.60 8.50
N TRP A 11 4.70 0.58 8.24
CA TRP A 11 4.51 1.34 7.00
C TRP A 11 4.81 0.51 5.74
N PHE A 12 5.83 -0.36 5.82
CA PHE A 12 6.25 -1.20 4.70
C PHE A 12 5.21 -2.29 4.43
N VAL A 13 4.68 -2.93 5.48
CA VAL A 13 3.59 -3.92 5.37
C VAL A 13 2.36 -3.27 4.75
N ALA A 14 1.93 -2.11 5.25
CA ALA A 14 0.81 -1.39 4.67
C ALA A 14 1.07 -1.06 3.19
N GLY A 15 2.25 -0.54 2.87
CA GLY A 15 2.64 -0.24 1.48
C GLY A 15 2.56 -1.46 0.56
N SER A 16 2.97 -2.63 1.04
CA SER A 16 2.88 -3.87 0.25
C SER A 16 1.43 -4.27 -0.03
N LEU A 17 0.53 -4.19 0.96
CA LEU A 17 -0.89 -4.47 0.76
C LEU A 17 -1.52 -3.52 -0.26
N PHE A 18 -1.23 -2.21 -0.16
CA PHE A 18 -1.73 -1.23 -1.13
C PHE A 18 -1.17 -1.46 -2.55
N ARG A 19 0.12 -1.78 -2.68
CA ARG A 19 0.72 -2.14 -3.98
C ARG A 19 0.12 -3.39 -4.59
N GLU A 20 -0.25 -4.37 -3.78
CA GLU A 20 -0.94 -5.57 -4.27
C GLU A 20 -2.30 -5.22 -4.89
N ILE A 21 -3.10 -4.34 -4.24
CA ILE A 21 -4.36 -3.85 -4.83
C ILE A 21 -4.11 -3.20 -6.18
N ALA A 22 -3.11 -2.31 -6.26
CA ALA A 22 -2.78 -1.61 -7.48
C ALA A 22 -2.36 -2.60 -8.60
N ALA A 23 -1.52 -3.58 -8.28
CA ALA A 23 -1.07 -4.60 -9.21
C ALA A 23 -2.22 -5.47 -9.75
N LEU A 24 -3.14 -5.90 -8.88
CA LEU A 24 -4.35 -6.64 -9.28
C LEU A 24 -5.22 -5.84 -10.24
N ARG A 25 -5.18 -4.51 -10.14
CA ARG A 25 -5.91 -3.56 -10.99
C ARG A 25 -5.04 -2.96 -12.10
N LYS A 26 -3.95 -3.64 -12.45
CA LYS A 26 -3.04 -3.29 -13.56
C LYS A 26 -2.37 -1.91 -13.44
N LEU A 27 -2.28 -1.37 -12.22
CA LEU A 27 -1.52 -0.16 -11.92
C LEU A 27 -0.16 -0.55 -11.31
N GLU A 28 0.91 -0.45 -12.09
CA GLU A 28 2.28 -0.70 -11.61
C GLU A 28 2.77 0.46 -10.74
N LEU A 29 3.29 0.14 -9.55
CA LEU A 29 3.87 1.11 -8.62
C LEU A 29 5.21 0.61 -8.11
N LYS A 30 6.14 1.53 -7.87
CA LYS A 30 7.49 1.19 -7.42
C LYS A 30 7.48 0.75 -5.95
N PRO A 31 8.48 -0.04 -5.49
CA PRO A 31 8.55 -0.48 -4.10
C PRO A 31 8.61 0.66 -3.07
N TRP A 32 9.06 1.83 -3.52
CA TRP A 32 9.16 3.08 -2.75
C TRP A 32 8.02 4.07 -3.01
N ASP A 33 6.95 3.66 -3.69
CA ASP A 33 5.73 4.45 -3.81
C ASP A 33 4.78 4.12 -2.66
N TYR A 34 4.34 5.15 -1.95
CA TYR A 34 3.40 5.06 -0.82
C TYR A 34 2.20 5.99 -1.02
N TRP A 35 1.04 5.53 -0.56
CA TRP A 35 -0.20 6.32 -0.51
C TRP A 35 -1.16 5.79 0.56
N GLY A 36 -2.26 6.50 0.77
CA GLY A 36 -3.33 6.05 1.66
C GLY A 36 -2.83 5.98 3.11
N LEU A 37 -3.01 4.83 3.77
CA LEU A 37 -2.46 4.65 5.12
C LEU A 37 -0.93 4.53 5.08
N SER A 38 -0.36 3.83 4.10
CA SER A 38 1.09 3.57 4.06
C SER A 38 1.97 4.84 4.05
N GLU A 39 1.49 5.93 3.46
CA GLU A 39 2.15 7.25 3.46
C GLU A 39 2.14 7.91 4.84
N LYS A 40 1.04 7.74 5.59
CA LYS A 40 0.82 8.41 6.88
C LYS A 40 1.47 7.71 8.05
N LEU A 41 1.95 6.48 7.84
CA LEU A 41 2.47 5.63 8.90
C LEU A 41 3.91 6.01 9.26
N SER A 42 4.19 6.02 10.55
CA SER A 42 5.54 6.25 11.06
C SER A 42 6.49 5.16 10.58
N ARG A 43 7.72 5.56 10.25
CA ARG A 43 8.79 4.62 9.88
C ARG A 43 9.37 3.86 11.06
N VAL A 44 9.34 4.51 12.21
CA VAL A 44 9.95 4.05 13.46
C VAL A 44 8.91 3.48 14.42
N SER A 45 7.75 4.13 14.56
CA SER A 45 6.71 3.72 15.50
C SER A 45 5.68 2.76 14.88
N THR A 46 5.25 1.80 15.69
CA THR A 46 4.11 0.91 15.42
C THR A 46 2.82 1.35 16.12
N GLU A 47 2.83 2.52 16.77
CA GLU A 47 1.67 3.07 17.47
C GLU A 47 0.66 3.61 16.47
N TRP A 48 -0.33 2.79 16.15
CA TRP A 48 -1.36 3.10 15.17
C TRP A 48 -2.73 3.08 15.82
N SER A 49 -3.68 3.81 15.23
CA SER A 49 -5.07 3.71 15.66
C SER A 49 -5.61 2.30 15.43
N GLN A 50 -6.51 1.87 16.30
CA GLN A 50 -7.18 0.58 16.15
C GLN A 50 -7.90 0.46 14.80
N GLN A 51 -8.47 1.57 14.30
CA GLN A 51 -9.13 1.63 13.00
C GLN A 51 -8.16 1.37 11.83
N ALA A 52 -6.90 1.83 11.93
CA ALA A 52 -5.89 1.54 10.91
C ALA A 52 -5.55 0.05 10.86
N TRP A 53 -5.40 -0.60 12.02
CA TRP A 53 -5.19 -2.04 12.10
C TRP A 53 -6.36 -2.83 11.51
N ILE A 54 -7.59 -2.50 11.88
CA ILE A 54 -8.80 -3.16 11.34
C ILE A 54 -8.86 -3.03 9.82
N ALA A 55 -8.57 -1.84 9.28
CA ALA A 55 -8.59 -1.62 7.82
C ALA A 55 -7.53 -2.48 7.10
N LEU A 56 -6.32 -2.62 7.66
CA LEU A 56 -5.26 -3.43 7.07
C LEU A 56 -5.54 -4.93 7.18
N ASP A 57 -6.15 -5.40 8.27
CA ASP A 57 -6.60 -6.78 8.42
C ASP A 57 -7.70 -7.13 7.42
N GLN A 58 -8.68 -6.23 7.24
CA GLN A 58 -9.72 -6.37 6.21
C GLN A 58 -9.10 -6.47 4.81
N LEU A 59 -8.17 -5.57 4.51
CA LEU A 59 -7.47 -5.55 3.23
C LEU A 59 -6.69 -6.85 2.99
N ALA A 60 -5.90 -7.29 3.98
CA ALA A 60 -5.15 -8.54 3.89
C ALA A 60 -6.08 -9.75 3.67
N SER A 61 -7.26 -9.76 4.32
CA SER A 61 -8.27 -10.79 4.11
C SER A 61 -8.86 -10.76 2.70
N CYS A 62 -9.14 -9.58 2.13
CA CYS A 62 -9.63 -9.44 0.75
C CYS A 62 -8.60 -9.93 -0.28
N LEU A 63 -7.33 -9.61 -0.07
CA LEU A 63 -6.22 -10.02 -0.95
C LEU A 63 -6.00 -11.53 -0.91
N ARG A 64 -6.11 -12.16 0.27
CA ARG A 64 -6.00 -13.62 0.41
C ARG A 64 -7.05 -14.38 -0.43
N SER A 65 -8.22 -13.79 -0.64
CA SER A 65 -9.31 -14.38 -1.42
C SER A 65 -9.41 -13.84 -2.86
N ALA A 66 -8.48 -12.98 -3.28
CA ALA A 66 -8.50 -12.44 -4.63
C ALA A 66 -8.16 -13.54 -5.64
N ASP A 67 -9.01 -13.68 -6.65
CA ASP A 67 -8.78 -14.60 -7.77
C ASP A 67 -7.78 -13.95 -8.72
N VAL A 68 -6.54 -14.42 -8.70
CA VAL A 68 -5.42 -13.88 -9.50
C VAL A 68 -5.43 -14.38 -10.94
N ASP A 69 -6.16 -15.46 -11.22
CA ASP A 69 -6.18 -16.15 -12.51
C ASP A 69 -7.36 -15.69 -13.40
N ARG A 70 -8.33 -14.97 -12.82
CA ARG A 70 -9.47 -14.42 -13.56
C ARG A 70 -9.07 -13.21 -14.42
N GLU A 71 -9.58 -13.16 -15.65
CA GLU A 71 -9.50 -11.96 -16.47
C GLU A 71 -10.39 -10.83 -15.87
N GLY A 72 -9.77 -9.70 -15.52
CA GLY A 72 -10.47 -8.51 -15.03
C GLY A 72 -9.98 -8.01 -13.66
N GLU A 73 -10.60 -6.94 -13.14
CA GLU A 73 -10.36 -6.48 -11.76
C GLU A 73 -11.07 -7.43 -10.76
N PRO A 74 -10.38 -7.96 -9.74
CA PRO A 74 -11.05 -8.79 -8.74
C PRO A 74 -12.10 -7.99 -7.95
N GLU A 75 -13.33 -8.50 -7.91
CA GLU A 75 -14.44 -7.87 -7.19
C GLU A 75 -14.11 -7.63 -5.71
N THR A 76 -13.30 -8.50 -5.12
CA THR A 76 -12.87 -8.43 -3.70
C THR A 76 -12.06 -7.18 -3.37
N VAL A 77 -11.42 -6.55 -4.36
CA VAL A 77 -10.63 -5.32 -4.17
C VAL A 77 -11.27 -4.09 -4.81
N SER A 78 -12.41 -4.22 -5.47
CA SER A 78 -13.12 -3.12 -6.15
C SER A 78 -13.54 -1.98 -5.21
N GLY A 79 -13.81 -2.29 -3.95
CA GLY A 79 -14.16 -1.32 -2.91
C GLY A 79 -12.99 -0.43 -2.44
N TRP A 80 -11.75 -0.74 -2.84
CA TRP A 80 -10.57 0.02 -2.49
C TRP A 80 -10.17 0.98 -3.62
N SER A 81 -9.95 2.25 -3.27
CA SER A 81 -9.56 3.27 -4.23
C SER A 81 -8.11 3.11 -4.69
N LEU A 82 -7.88 3.35 -5.99
CA LEU A 82 -6.54 3.50 -6.55
C LEU A 82 -5.99 4.93 -6.30
N PRO A 83 -4.67 5.07 -6.12
CA PRO A 83 -4.06 6.38 -5.97
C PRO A 83 -4.14 7.17 -7.27
N LYS A 84 -4.43 8.47 -7.17
CA LYS A 84 -4.17 9.45 -8.24
C LYS A 84 -2.77 10.05 -8.14
N GLN A 85 -2.17 9.96 -6.95
CA GLN A 85 -0.82 10.41 -6.65
C GLN A 85 -0.21 9.53 -5.57
N VAL A 86 1.11 9.46 -5.55
CA VAL A 86 1.90 8.75 -4.54
C VAL A 86 3.02 9.65 -4.03
N ILE A 87 3.50 9.37 -2.81
CA ILE A 87 4.78 9.86 -2.34
C ILE A 87 5.83 8.80 -2.66
N SER A 88 6.80 9.16 -3.51
CA SER A 88 7.86 8.30 -4.02
C SER A 88 9.22 8.70 -3.44
N PHE A 89 10.16 7.75 -3.34
CA PHE A 89 11.52 8.00 -2.84
C PHE A 89 12.61 7.54 -3.85
N PRO A 90 12.65 8.09 -5.08
CA PRO A 90 13.59 7.63 -6.11
C PRO A 90 15.06 7.92 -5.78
N GLN A 91 15.33 8.89 -4.90
CA GLN A 91 16.67 9.29 -4.46
C GLN A 91 16.70 9.52 -2.94
N SER A 92 15.97 8.70 -2.17
CA SER A 92 15.81 8.81 -0.71
C SER A 92 15.10 10.07 -0.19
N GLU A 93 14.77 11.03 -1.06
CA GLU A 93 13.94 12.19 -0.75
C GLU A 93 12.48 11.99 -1.21
N PRO A 94 11.49 12.48 -0.45
CA PRO A 94 10.08 12.37 -0.81
C PRO A 94 9.75 13.26 -2.02
N VAL A 95 9.14 12.67 -3.03
CA VAL A 95 8.63 13.38 -4.22
C VAL A 95 7.18 12.96 -4.47
N THR A 96 6.28 13.94 -4.59
CA THR A 96 4.91 13.68 -5.01
C THR A 96 4.85 13.41 -6.51
N ILE A 97 4.39 12.23 -6.91
CA ILE A 97 4.20 11.83 -8.31
C ILE A 97 2.71 11.72 -8.59
N VAL A 98 2.23 12.46 -9.59
CA VAL A 98 0.85 12.31 -10.11
C VAL A 98 0.83 11.16 -11.11
N LEU A 99 -0.03 10.19 -10.86
CA LEU A 99 -0.21 9.04 -11.74
C LEU A 99 -1.16 9.43 -12.87
N ARG A 100 -0.73 9.19 -14.12
CA ARG A 100 -1.62 9.35 -15.27
C ARG A 100 -2.43 8.06 -15.39
N ASN A 101 -3.70 8.11 -15.03
CA ASN A 101 -4.63 7.02 -15.37
C ASN A 101 -4.57 6.83 -16.88
N SER A 102 -4.08 5.66 -17.31
CA SER A 102 -4.09 5.24 -18.71
C SER A 102 -5.45 4.66 -19.05
#